data_AF-A0A7C6WQ30-F1
#
_entry.id   AF-A0A7C6WQ30-F1
#
_cell.length_a   1.000
_cell.length_b   1.000
_cell.length_c   1.000
_cell.angle_alpha   90.00
_cell.angle_beta   90.00
_cell.angle_gamma   90.00
#
_symmetry.space_group_name_H-M   'P 1'
#
loop_
_entity.id
_entity.type
_entity.pdbx_description
1 polymer ?
#
loop_
_entity_poly.entity_id
_entity_poly.type
_entity_poly.pdbx_seq_one_letter_code
_entity_poly.pdbx_strand_id
1 'polypeptide(L)' 'MQNNKEPQGFEQQVEALEALVQGMEQGGMSLQDMMASYEKGVALVKQLNAQLENARQRLQVLKDGTFTDGEGML' A
#
# COMPACT_ATOMS: atom_id res chain seq x y z
N MET A 1 23.68 4.16 6.22
CA MET A 1 22.61 3.65 7.10
C MET A 1 21.35 3.52 6.26
N GLN A 2 21.10 2.33 5.70
CA GLN A 2 19.94 2.07 4.85
C GLN A 2 18.70 2.00 5.74
N ASN A 3 17.96 3.11 5.77
CA ASN A 3 16.78 3.25 6.61
C ASN A 3 15.61 2.56 5.90
N ASN A 4 15.43 1.27 6.19
CA ASN A 4 14.25 0.51 5.80
C ASN A 4 13.03 0.99 6.61
N LYS A 5 12.61 2.24 6.39
CA LYS A 5 11.21 2.64 6.56
C LYS A 5 10.51 1.91 5.42
N GLU A 6 9.83 0.80 5.64
CA GLU A 6 8.36 0.81 5.69
C GLU A 6 7.88 -0.61 6.02
N PRO A 7 7.47 -0.82 7.27
CA PRO A 7 6.22 -1.54 7.54
C PRO A 7 5.14 -0.59 8.11
N GLN A 8 5.56 0.48 8.79
CA GLN A 8 4.65 1.45 9.42
C GLN A 8 3.75 2.16 8.41
N GLY A 9 4.23 2.44 7.19
CA GLY A 9 3.43 3.14 6.19
C GLY A 9 2.25 2.31 5.67
N PHE A 10 2.44 1.01 5.46
CA PHE A 10 1.38 0.13 4.96
C PHE A 10 0.30 -0.11 6.02
N GLU A 11 0.71 -0.47 7.24
CA GLU A 11 -0.21 -0.69 8.36
C GLU A 11 -1.03 0.57 8.67
N GLN A 12 -0.40 1.75 8.68
CA GLN A 12 -1.11 3.03 8.87
C GLN A 12 -2.11 3.34 7.76
N GLN A 13 -1.80 2.98 6.51
CA GLN A 13 -2.72 3.16 5.39
C GLN A 13 -3.92 2.20 5.47
N VAL A 14 -3.71 0.98 5.96
CA VAL A 14 -4.79 0.03 6.24
C VAL A 14 -5.69 0.55 7.36
N GLU A 15 -5.11 1.00 8.48
CA GLU A 15 -5.86 1.58 9.60
C GLU A 15 -6.66 2.83 9.17
N ALA A 16 -6.06 3.68 8.33
CA ALA A 16 -6.75 4.85 7.77
C ALA A 16 -7.94 4.46 6.86
N LEU A 17 -7.82 3.35 6.12
CA LEU A 17 -8.91 2.82 5.29
C LEU A 17 -10.04 2.24 6.17
N GLU A 18 -9.69 1.49 7.21
CA GLU A 18 -10.66 0.93 8.17
C GLU A 18 -11.44 2.04 8.88
N ALA A 19 -10.74 3.07 9.39
CA ALA A 19 -11.37 4.22 10.03
C ALA A 19 -12.31 4.98 9.08
N LEU A 20 -11.93 5.08 7.80
CA LEU A 20 -12.76 5.71 6.77
C LEU A 20 -14.04 4.92 6.51
N VAL A 21 -13.92 3.60 6.33
CA VAL A 21 -15.08 2.71 6.13
C VAL A 21 -16.00 2.74 7.35
N GLN A 22 -15.44 2.64 8.55
CA GLN A 22 -16.18 2.68 9.79
C GLN A 22 -16.94 4.00 9.98
N GLY A 23 -16.35 5.13 9.53
CA GLY A 23 -17.03 6.42 9.50
C GLY A 23 -18.21 6.44 8.51
N MET A 24 -18.03 5.87 7.32
CA MET A 24 -19.09 5.81 6.30
C MET A 24 -20.27 4.93 6.77
N GLU A 25 -20.00 3.85 7.50
CA GLU A 25 -21.03 2.93 8.02
C GLU A 25 -21.81 3.47 9.22
N GLN A 26 -21.20 4.35 10.04
CA GLN A 26 -21.88 4.97 11.19
C GLN A 26 -23.00 5.93 10.78
N GLY A 27 -23.03 6.36 9.51
CA GLY A 27 -24.00 7.32 9.01
C GLY A 27 -23.77 8.73 9.56
N GLY A 28 -24.59 9.69 9.12
CA GLY A 28 -24.48 11.09 9.54
C GLY A 28 -23.51 11.96 8.71
N MET A 29 -22.85 11.41 7.70
CA MET A 29 -22.12 12.19 6.70
C MET A 29 -23.08 12.88 5.72
N SER A 30 -22.73 14.09 5.32
CA SER A 30 -23.38 14.72 4.17
C SER A 30 -23.05 13.96 2.88
N LEU A 31 -23.85 14.15 1.83
CA LEU A 31 -23.57 13.57 0.51
C LEU A 31 -22.17 13.98 0.01
N GLN A 32 -21.78 15.23 0.25
CA GLN A 32 -20.48 15.75 -0.17
C GLN A 32 -19.32 15.09 0.57
N ASP A 33 -19.48 14.86 1.88
CA ASP A 33 -18.49 14.15 2.70
C ASP A 33 -18.39 12.67 2.33
N MET A 34 -19.52 12.05 1.97
CA MET A 34 -19.56 10.66 1.52
C MET A 34 -18.83 10.50 0.18
N MET A 35 -18.99 11.46 -0.75
CA MET A 35 -18.24 11.48 -2.00
C MET A 35 -16.73 11.66 -1.76
N ALA A 36 -16.34 12.61 -0.90
CA ALA A 36 -14.93 12.82 -0.57
C ALA A 36 -14.31 11.60 0.12
N SER A 37 -15.05 10.95 1.03
CA SER A 37 -14.61 9.72 1.70
C SER A 37 -14.43 8.58 0.70
N TYR A 38 -15.37 8.42 -0.23
CA TYR A 38 -15.26 7.42 -1.29
C TYR A 38 -14.01 7.63 -2.17
N GLU A 39 -13.77 8.86 -2.64
CA GLU A 39 -12.58 9.19 -3.44
C GLU A 39 -11.28 8.87 -2.69
N LYS A 40 -11.23 9.25 -1.40
CA LYS A 40 -10.07 8.97 -0.53
C LYS A 40 -9.88 7.47 -0.31
N GLY A 41 -10.96 6.71 -0.10
CA GLY A 41 -10.92 5.26 0.02
C GLY A 41 -10.38 4.58 -1.25
N VAL A 42 -10.85 5.01 -2.42
CA VAL A 42 -10.35 4.49 -3.72
C VAL A 42 -8.86 4.78 -3.91
N ALA A 43 -8.40 5.98 -3.53
CA ALA A 43 -6.99 6.33 -3.59
C ALA A 43 -6.13 5.45 -2.67
N LEU A 44 -6.56 5.27 -1.41
CA LEU A 44 -5.86 4.41 -0.44
C LEU A 44 -5.76 2.96 -0.93
N VAL A 45 -6.85 2.38 -1.42
CA VAL A 45 -6.85 1.02 -1.96
C VAL A 45 -5.88 0.87 -3.14
N LYS A 46 -5.81 1.85 -4.04
CA LYS A 46 -4.83 1.84 -5.14
C LYS A 46 -3.40 1.87 -4.63
N GLN A 47 -3.09 2.68 -3.62
CA GLN A 47 -1.76 2.77 -3.04
C GLN A 47 -1.34 1.48 -2.32
N LEU A 48 -2.26 0.87 -1.56
CA LEU A 48 -2.03 -0.42 -0.88
C LEU A 48 -1.74 -1.53 -1.89
N ASN A 49 -2.52 -1.61 -2.97
CA ASN A 49 -2.29 -2.59 -4.04
C ASN A 49 -0.94 -2.39 -4.74
N ALA A 50 -0.54 -1.15 -5.00
CA ALA A 50 0.75 -0.84 -5.61
C ALA A 50 1.93 -1.26 -4.70
N GLN A 51 1.81 -1.04 -3.38
CA GLN A 51 2.81 -1.49 -2.41
C GLN A 51 2.91 -3.02 -2.35
N LEU A 52 1.77 -3.72 -2.33
CA LEU A 52 1.74 -5.19 -2.34
C LEU A 52 2.37 -5.74 -3.62
N GLU A 53 2.08 -5.14 -4.76
CA GLU A 53 2.66 -5.54 -6.04
C GLU A 53 4.18 -5.31 -6.06
N ASN A 54 4.64 -4.18 -5.55
CA ASN A 54 6.09 -3.93 -5.44
C ASN A 54 6.77 -4.95 -4.52
N ALA A 55 6.16 -5.28 -3.38
CA ALA A 55 6.66 -6.32 -2.49
C ALA A 55 6.70 -7.70 -3.17
N ARG A 56 5.66 -8.06 -3.93
CA ARG A 56 5.61 -9.31 -4.72
C ARG A 56 6.71 -9.36 -5.78
N GLN A 57 6.91 -8.27 -6.52
CA GLN A 57 7.97 -8.19 -7.53
C GLN A 57 9.36 -8.33 -6.92
N ARG A 58 9.63 -7.67 -5.78
CA ARG A 58 10.89 -7.85 -5.05
C ARG A 58 11.10 -9.30 -4.61
N LEU A 59 10.06 -9.94 -4.08
CA LEU A 59 10.12 -11.36 -3.71
C LEU A 59 10.35 -12.27 -4.92
N GLN A 60 9.78 -11.94 -6.08
CA GLN A 60 10.00 -12.70 -7.31
C GLN A 60 11.44 -12.60 -7.78
N VAL A 61 12.02 -11.39 -7.83
CA VAL A 61 13.44 -11.20 -8.18
C VAL A 61 14.37 -11.99 -7.25
N LEU A 62 14.07 -12.00 -5.95
CA LEU A 62 14.83 -12.78 -4.97
C LEU A 62 14.69 -14.30 -5.18
N LYS A 63 13.49 -14.78 -5.53
CA LYS A 63 13.22 -16.20 -5.80
C LYS A 63 13.86 -16.70 -7.09
N ASP A 64 13.85 -15.87 -8.14
CA ASP A 64 14.37 -16.22 -9.45
C ASP A 64 15.91 -16.18 -9.49
N GLY A 65 16.58 -15.84 -8.38
CA GLY A 65 18.04 -15.82 -8.26
C GLY A 65 18.72 -14.76 -9.14
N THR A 66 17.95 -13.83 -9.71
CA THR A 66 18.45 -12.77 -10.61
C THR A 66 19.06 -11.59 -9.86
N PHE A 67 19.32 -11.74 -8.56
CA PHE A 67 20.37 -10.96 -7.90
C PHE A 67 21.73 -11.47 -8.35
N THR A 68 22.05 -11.26 -9.63
CA THR A 68 23.42 -11.37 -10.13
C THR A 68 24.14 -10.12 -9.63
N ASP A 69 24.67 -10.20 -8.42
CA ASP A 69 25.68 -9.28 -7.95
C ASP A 69 26.93 -9.51 -8.80
N GLY A 70 27.11 -8.71 -9.84
CA GLY A 70 28.41 -8.30 -10.38
C GLY A 70 29.43 -9.32 -10.89
N GLU A 71 29.27 -10.64 -10.79
CA GLU A 71 30.32 -11.59 -11.21
C GLU A 71 29.77 -12.76 -12.03
N GLY A 72 29.62 -12.51 -13.33
CA GLY A 72 29.22 -13.52 -14.31
C GLY A 72 29.53 -13.08 -15.73
N MET A 73 30.67 -12.43 -15.94
CA MET A 73 31.21 -12.13 -17.27
C MET A 73 32.65 -12.64 -17.33
N LEU A 74 32.80 -13.95 -17.55
CA LEU A 74 33.99 -14.59 -18.12
C LEU A 74 33.52 -15.62 -19.15
#